data_AF-A0A3C1L481-F1
#
_entry.id   AF-A0A3C1L481-F1
#
_cell.length_a   1.000
_cell.length_b   1.000
_cell.length_c   1.000
_cell.angle_alpha   90.00
_cell.angle_beta   90.00
_cell.angle_gamma   90.00
#
_symmetry.space_group_name_H-M   'P 1'
#
loop_
_entity.id
_entity.type
_entity.pdbx_description
1 polymer ?
#
loop_
_entity_poly.entity_id
_entity_poly.type
_entity_poly.pdbx_seq_one_letter_code
_entity_poly.pdbx_strand_id
1 'polypeptide(L)'
;MNNLTTVETACNNLATAGQAITFTAIAEHTGISRTTLYRNPDLRAVINEHRQRSSDPRTLTALTTEIAHLRTGLEALADRVRQQEERLRRLETSSRRKTS
;
A
#
# COMPACT_ATOMS: atom_id res chain seq x y z
N MET A 1 10.19 -22.80 -18.35
CA MET A 1 10.09 -21.52 -17.61
C MET A 1 11.39 -20.76 -17.76
N ASN A 2 11.35 -19.47 -18.10
CA ASN A 2 12.54 -18.63 -18.09
C ASN A 2 12.74 -18.10 -16.65
N ASN A 3 13.93 -18.27 -16.08
CA ASN A 3 14.18 -17.86 -14.68
C ASN A 3 14.04 -16.34 -14.51
N LEU A 4 14.30 -15.57 -15.57
CA LEU A 4 14.15 -14.12 -15.58
C LEU A 4 12.70 -13.67 -15.36
N THR A 5 11.75 -14.19 -16.16
CA THR A 5 10.33 -13.83 -16.06
C THR A 5 9.72 -14.26 -14.73
N THR A 6 10.22 -15.37 -14.17
CA THR A 6 9.81 -15.87 -12.85
C THR A 6 10.27 -14.91 -11.73
N VAL A 7 11.52 -14.43 -11.81
CA VAL A 7 12.07 -13.44 -10.87
C VAL A 7 11.38 -12.08 -11.01
N GLU A 8 11.13 -11.59 -12.22
CA GLU A 8 10.38 -10.35 -12.47
C GLU A 8 8.98 -10.42 -11.84
N THR A 9 8.27 -11.53 -12.05
CA THR A 9 6.94 -11.75 -11.45
C THR A 9 7.02 -11.77 -9.92
N ALA A 10 8.03 -12.43 -9.35
CA ALA A 10 8.24 -12.45 -7.91
C ALA A 10 8.53 -11.05 -7.35
N CYS A 11 9.37 -10.25 -8.02
CA CYS A 11 9.64 -8.87 -7.64
C CYS A 11 8.36 -8.03 -7.62
N ASN A 12 7.51 -8.16 -8.65
CA ASN A 12 6.24 -7.45 -8.71
C ASN A 12 5.29 -7.88 -7.59
N ASN A 13 5.17 -9.18 -7.32
CA ASN A 13 4.32 -9.67 -6.25
C ASN A 13 4.76 -9.15 -4.87
N LEU A 14 6.06 -9.16 -4.58
CA LEU A 14 6.60 -8.61 -3.34
C LEU A 14 6.37 -7.09 -3.25
N ALA A 15 6.54 -6.37 -4.36
CA ALA A 15 6.29 -4.93 -4.41
C ALA A 15 4.81 -4.60 -4.12
N THR A 16 3.88 -5.30 -4.76
CA THR A 16 2.43 -5.12 -4.53
C THR A 16 2.02 -5.50 -3.11
N ALA A 17 2.67 -6.49 -2.51
CA ALA A 17 2.46 -6.88 -1.12
C ALA A 17 3.12 -5.91 -0.11
N GLY A 18 3.85 -4.89 -0.57
CA GLY A 18 4.61 -3.97 0.29
C GLY A 18 5.76 -4.66 1.04
N GLN A 19 6.21 -5.82 0.58
CA GLN A 19 7.28 -6.60 1.20
C GLN A 19 8.65 -6.18 0.67
N ALA A 20 9.68 -6.37 1.50
CA ALA A 20 11.04 -6.03 1.13
C ALA A 20 11.56 -6.95 0.00
N ILE A 21 11.98 -6.36 -1.11
CA ILE A 21 12.57 -7.08 -2.24
C ILE A 21 14.02 -7.44 -1.89
N THR A 22 14.20 -8.65 -1.37
CA THR A 22 15.50 -9.20 -0.98
C THR A 22 15.80 -10.50 -1.72
N PHE A 23 17.07 -10.85 -1.88
CA PHE A 23 17.48 -12.12 -2.50
C PHE A 23 16.92 -13.33 -1.76
N THR A 24 16.76 -13.26 -0.43
CA THR A 24 16.15 -14.32 0.37
C THR A 24 14.67 -14.46 0.06
N ALA A 25 13.92 -13.37 0.09
CA ALA A 25 12.48 -13.39 -0.23
C ALA A 25 12.21 -13.88 -1.66
N ILE A 26 13.02 -13.44 -2.63
CA ILE A 26 12.91 -13.90 -4.03
C ILE A 26 13.24 -15.40 -4.14
N ALA A 27 14.26 -15.89 -3.44
CA ALA A 27 14.60 -17.31 -3.44
C ALA A 27 13.48 -18.18 -2.84
N GLU A 28 12.87 -17.73 -1.74
CA GLU A 28 11.72 -18.38 -1.12
C GLU A 28 10.49 -18.37 -2.03
N HIS A 29 10.24 -17.25 -2.71
CA HIS A 29 9.06 -17.08 -3.57
C HIS A 29 9.16 -17.84 -4.91
N THR A 30 10.38 -17.99 -5.44
CA THR A 30 10.61 -18.61 -6.76
C THR A 30 11.15 -20.04 -6.70
N GLY A 31 11.63 -20.48 -5.53
CA GLY A 31 12.38 -21.73 -5.37
C GLY A 31 13.78 -21.72 -6.00
N ILE A 32 14.24 -20.59 -6.55
CA ILE A 32 15.58 -20.45 -7.12
C ILE A 32 16.59 -20.24 -6.00
N SER A 33 17.68 -21.02 -6.00
CA SER A 33 18.71 -20.86 -4.96
C SER A 33 19.32 -19.46 -4.96
N ARG A 34 19.61 -18.92 -3.77
CA ARG A 34 20.31 -17.63 -3.61
C ARG A 34 21.63 -17.62 -4.40
N THR A 35 22.36 -18.74 -4.40
CA THR A 35 23.61 -18.90 -5.17
C THR A 35 23.38 -18.67 -6.66
N THR A 36 22.29 -19.21 -7.22
CA THR A 36 21.91 -18.99 -8.62
C THR A 36 21.56 -17.53 -8.89
N LEU A 37 20.79 -16.90 -7.99
CA LEU A 37 20.42 -15.47 -8.11
C LEU A 37 21.63 -14.54 -8.08
N TYR A 38 22.65 -14.86 -7.27
CA TYR A 38 23.88 -14.06 -7.21
C TYR A 38 24.82 -14.29 -8.39
N ARG A 39 24.87 -15.53 -8.91
CA ARG A 39 25.77 -15.91 -10.01
C ARG A 39 25.29 -15.41 -11.37
N ASN A 40 23.98 -15.29 -11.57
CA ASN A 40 23.43 -14.79 -12.82
C ASN A 40 23.33 -13.25 -12.78
N PRO A 41 24.09 -12.52 -13.63
CA PRO A 41 24.11 -11.06 -13.61
C PRO A 41 22.76 -10.44 -13.99
N ASP A 42 21.99 -11.07 -14.89
CA ASP A 42 20.70 -10.55 -15.33
C ASP A 42 19.66 -10.64 -14.20
N LEU A 43 19.60 -11.78 -13.50
CA LEU A 43 18.73 -11.94 -12.33
C LEU A 43 19.10 -10.96 -11.22
N ARG A 44 20.41 -10.77 -10.99
CA ARG A 44 20.91 -9.80 -10.03
C ARG A 44 20.56 -8.37 -10.42
N ALA A 45 20.61 -8.01 -11.69
CA ALA A 45 20.27 -6.68 -12.18
C ALA A 45 18.79 -6.37 -11.93
N VAL A 46 17.89 -7.26 -12.33
CA VAL A 46 16.44 -7.11 -12.13
C VAL A 46 16.09 -6.95 -10.65
N ILE A 47 16.63 -7.81 -9.77
CA ILE A 47 16.35 -7.73 -8.32
C ILE A 47 16.83 -6.39 -7.75
N ASN A 48 18.00 -5.91 -8.17
CA ASN A 48 18.54 -4.63 -7.68
C ASN A 48 17.75 -3.43 -8.19
N GLU A 49 17.35 -3.42 -9.46
CA GLU A 49 16.52 -2.36 -10.03
C GLU A 49 15.18 -2.25 -9.30
N HIS A 50 14.48 -3.37 -9.11
CA HIS A 50 13.24 -3.39 -8.35
C HIS A 50 13.45 -2.94 -6.91
N ARG A 51 14.49 -3.43 -6.23
CA ARG A 51 14.81 -3.02 -4.85
C ARG A 51 15.07 -1.51 -4.75
N GLN A 52 15.79 -0.92 -5.68
CA GLN A 52 16.08 0.51 -5.71
C GLN A 52 14.80 1.32 -5.94
N ARG A 53 13.95 0.92 -6.90
CA ARG A 53 12.66 1.58 -7.13
C ARG A 53 11.74 1.53 -5.93
N SER A 54 11.64 0.37 -5.26
CA SER A 54 10.82 0.20 -4.06
C SER A 54 11.36 0.96 -2.84
N SER A 55 12.67 1.14 -2.78
CA SER A 55 13.32 1.84 -1.67
C SER A 55 13.56 3.33 -1.95
N ASP A 56 13.11 3.86 -3.09
CA ASP A 56 13.26 5.28 -3.41
C ASP A 56 12.51 6.11 -2.35
N PRO A 57 13.24 6.88 -1.52
CA PRO A 57 12.64 7.66 -0.43
C PRO A 57 11.59 8.65 -0.93
N ARG A 58 11.69 9.11 -2.18
CA ARG A 58 10.70 10.02 -2.79
C ARG A 58 9.36 9.34 -2.96
N THR A 59 9.35 8.09 -3.44
CA THR A 59 8.12 7.31 -3.66
C THR A 59 7.46 6.95 -2.33
N LEU A 60 8.24 6.54 -1.33
CA LEU A 60 7.72 6.24 0.01
C LEU A 60 7.13 7.49 0.70
N THR A 61 7.80 8.63 0.57
CA THR A 61 7.34 9.91 1.11
C THR A 61 6.04 10.36 0.43
N ALA A 62 5.95 10.21 -0.90
CA ALA A 62 4.75 10.54 -1.65
C ALA A 62 3.54 9.69 -1.20
N LEU A 63 3.71 8.37 -1.09
CA LEU A 63 2.66 7.46 -0.60
C LEU A 63 2.22 7.79 0.84
N THR A 64 3.18 8.09 1.72
CA THR A 64 2.89 8.48 3.12
C THR A 64 2.08 9.78 3.17
N THR A 65 2.42 10.74 2.32
CA THR A 65 1.71 12.01 2.20
C THR A 65 0.27 11.79 1.71
N GLU A 66 0.09 10.94 0.70
CA GLU A 66 -1.24 10.62 0.16
C GLU A 66 -2.12 9.91 1.21
N ILE A 67 -1.57 8.95 1.95
CA ILE A 67 -2.28 8.29 3.06
C ILE A 67 -2.68 9.31 4.14
N ALA A 68 -1.79 10.25 4.48
CA ALA A 68 -2.10 11.30 5.45
C ALA A 68 -3.25 12.20 4.95
N HIS A 69 -3.25 12.58 3.67
CA HIS A 69 -4.34 13.35 3.06
C HIS A 69 -5.66 12.58 3.07
N LEU A 70 -5.65 11.29 2.73
CA LEU A 70 -6.86 10.44 2.76
C LEU A 70 -7.43 10.32 4.17
N ARG A 71 -6.58 10.16 5.19
CA ARG A 71 -7.01 10.12 6.60
C ARG A 71 -7.66 11.42 7.03
N THR A 72 -7.06 12.57 6.67
CA THR A 72 -7.64 13.88 6.96
C THR A 72 -9.00 14.06 6.28
N GLY A 73 -9.12 13.65 5.01
CA GLY A 73 -10.39 13.68 4.30
C GLY A 73 -11.46 12.79 4.94
N LEU A 74 -11.07 11.59 5.40
CA LEU A 74 -11.98 10.67 6.09
C LEU A 74 -12.45 11.22 7.44
N GLU A 75 -11.57 11.85 8.22
CA GLU A 75 -11.95 12.47 9.50
C GLU A 75 -12.92 13.63 9.27
N ALA A 76 -12.65 14.49 8.29
CA ALA A 76 -13.56 15.58 7.93
C ALA A 76 -14.94 15.07 7.48
N LEU A 77 -14.98 13.93 6.77
CA LEU A 77 -16.24 13.29 6.42
C LEU A 77 -16.96 12.74 7.66
N ALA A 78 -16.25 12.08 8.56
CA ALA A 78 -16.81 11.56 9.80
C ALA A 78 -17.41 12.69 10.67
N ASP A 79 -16.70 13.81 10.79
CA ASP A 79 -17.20 15.01 11.49
C ASP A 79 -18.48 15.55 10.86
N ARG A 80 -18.53 15.59 9.52
CA ARG A 80 -19.70 16.06 8.80
C ARG A 80 -20.90 15.15 9.01
N VAL A 81 -20.70 13.84 9.03
CA VAL A 81 -21.76 12.86 9.34
C VAL A 81 -22.30 13.08 10.76
N ARG A 82 -21.41 13.16 11.76
CA ARG A 82 -21.80 13.44 13.17
C ARG A 82 -22.63 14.73 13.28
N GLN A 83 -22.22 15.78 12.57
CA GLN A 83 -22.94 17.05 12.56
C GLN A 83 -24.33 16.91 11.92
N GLN A 84 -24.46 16.15 10.83
CA GLN A 84 -25.73 15.91 10.17
C GLN A 84 -26.70 15.12 11.07
N GLU A 85 -26.22 14.08 11.74
CA GLU A 85 -27.01 13.30 12.68
C GLU A 85 -27.52 14.15 13.85
N GLU A 86 -26.67 14.99 14.42
CA GLU A 86 -27.05 15.91 15.51
C GLU A 86 -28.09 16.94 15.04
N ARG A 87 -27.97 17.45 13.80
CA ARG A 87 -28.98 18.33 13.21
C ARG A 87 -30.33 17.65 13.06
N LEU A 88 -30.35 16.40 12.57
CA LEU A 88 -31.58 15.61 12.45
C LEU A 88 -32.23 15.38 13.82
N ARG A 89 -31.44 14.98 14.82
CA ARG A 89 -31.93 14.77 16.20
C ARG A 89 -32.58 16.02 16.79
N ARG A 90 -32.00 17.20 16.57
CA ARG A 90 -32.58 18.48 17.03
C ARG A 90 -33.90 18.81 16.34
N LEU A 91 -33.99 18.54 15.04
CA LEU A 91 -35.21 18.77 14.27
C LEU A 91 -36.34 17.84 14.74
N GLU A 92 -36.05 16.56 14.93
CA GLU A 92 -37.02 15.58 15.46
C GLU A 92 -37.52 15.97 16.86
N THR A 93 -36.60 16.37 17.74
CA THR A 93 -36.93 16.78 19.12
C THR A 93 -37.78 18.07 19.14
N SER A 94 -37.47 19.03 18.27
CA SER A 94 -38.23 20.28 18.14
C SER A 94 -39.62 20.06 17.55
N SER A 95 -39.73 19.19 16.53
CA SER A 95 -40.99 18.79 15.92
C SER A 95 -41.93 18.13 16.94
N ARG A 96 -41.39 17.23 17.77
CA ARG A 96 -42.14 16.51 18.80
C ARG A 96 -42.65 17.39 19.95
N ARG A 97 -42.00 18.55 20.17
CA ARG A 97 -42.38 19.54 21.20
C ARG A 97 -43.49 20.50 20.75
N LYS A 98 -43.73 20.64 19.44
CA LYS A 98 -44.77 21.53 18.88
C LYS A 98 -46.15 20.87 18.77
N THR A 99 -46.24 19.56 18.97
CA THR A 99 -47.47 18.76 18.86
C THR A 99 -48.08 18.36 20.21
N SER A 100 -47.56 18.88 21.32
CA SER A 100 -48.18 18.84 22.67
C SER A 100 -48.57 20.25 23.09
#